data_AF-A0A2V9XH34-F1
#
_entry.id   AF-A0A2V9XH34-F1
#
_cell.length_a   1.000
_cell.length_b   1.000
_cell.length_c   1.000
_cell.angle_alpha   90.00
_cell.angle_beta   90.00
_cell.angle_gamma   90.00
#
_symmetry.space_group_name_H-M   'P 1'
#
loop_
_entity.id
_entity.type
_entity.pdbx_description
1 polymer ?
#
loop_
_entity_poly.entity_id
_entity_poly.type
_entity_poly.pdbx_seq_one_letter_code
_entity_poly.pdbx_strand_id
1 'polypeptide(L)'
;MNVAAYLGRIGYKGKVSTTIETLRGLHRAHLLSVPFENLDISLGRQILCNEDAFLRKIVERHRGGFCYEMNGAFAALLRTIGFEVTLLSARVPNEDGSYGPEFDHLALRVDLDTPWLADVGFGDSFLDPLRLETGVEQTQAGRIFRILGSDGSLHIERAEVAGSWEKQYSFTLQPRRIEDFAAMCHYHQTSPDSHFTRKRLCTIATPEGRITLSDMKLIVTRDGIKEERKLESEEEVQAVLMQTFEVTL
;
A
#
# COMPACT_ATOMS: atom_id res chain seq x y z
N MET A 1 10.51 -14.00 11.47
CA MET A 1 11.04 -13.20 10.34
C MET A 1 12.46 -12.71 10.66
N ASN A 2 13.36 -12.62 9.67
CA ASN A 2 14.67 -11.95 9.80
C ASN A 2 14.52 -10.43 9.52
N VAL A 3 14.59 -9.61 10.57
CA VAL A 3 14.47 -8.14 10.45
C VAL A 3 15.53 -7.56 9.52
N ALA A 4 16.79 -8.00 9.62
CA ALA A 4 17.88 -7.47 8.80
C ALA A 4 17.64 -7.70 7.29
N ALA A 5 17.08 -8.86 6.91
CA ALA A 5 16.73 -9.13 5.53
C ALA A 5 15.64 -8.17 5.01
N TYR A 6 14.60 -7.92 5.82
CA TYR A 6 13.55 -6.96 5.45
C TYR A 6 14.10 -5.54 5.35
N LEU A 7 14.87 -5.08 6.33
CA LEU A 7 15.49 -3.75 6.30
C LEU A 7 16.42 -3.58 5.09
N GLY A 8 17.14 -4.64 4.73
CA GLY A 8 17.91 -4.71 3.49
C GLY A 8 17.04 -4.56 2.24
N ARG A 9 15.91 -5.28 2.16
CA ARG A 9 14.94 -5.22 1.04
C ARG A 9 14.38 -3.81 0.81
N ILE A 10 14.16 -3.05 1.88
CA ILE A 10 13.62 -1.69 1.80
C ILE A 10 14.71 -0.60 1.88
N GLY A 11 15.99 -0.99 1.93
CA GLY A 11 17.11 -0.05 2.03
C GLY A 11 17.14 0.82 3.30
N TYR A 12 16.47 0.42 4.38
CA TYR A 12 16.41 1.20 5.62
C TYR A 12 17.69 1.05 6.43
N LYS A 13 18.40 2.17 6.66
CA LYS A 13 19.68 2.23 7.39
C LYS A 13 19.60 2.98 8.73
N GLY A 14 18.39 3.42 9.11
CA GLY A 14 18.19 4.16 10.36
C GLY A 14 18.27 3.29 11.61
N LYS A 15 18.33 3.93 12.77
CA LYS A 15 18.22 3.23 14.05
C LYS A 15 16.81 2.67 14.21
N VAL A 16 16.74 1.42 14.65
CA VAL A 16 15.47 0.73 14.89
C VAL A 16 15.10 0.83 16.36
N SER A 17 14.00 1.51 16.64
CA SER A 17 13.35 1.62 17.94
C SER A 17 11.85 1.85 17.77
N THR A 18 11.05 1.64 18.80
CA THR A 18 9.59 1.84 18.75
C THR A 18 9.24 3.33 18.90
N THR A 19 9.66 4.15 17.93
CA THR A 19 9.37 5.60 17.88
C THR A 19 8.72 5.99 16.57
N ILE A 20 8.10 7.18 16.53
CA ILE A 20 7.46 7.71 15.33
C ILE A 20 8.47 7.98 14.20
N GLU A 21 9.71 8.35 14.53
CA GLU A 21 10.78 8.56 13.55
C GLU A 21 11.15 7.25 12.84
N THR A 22 11.25 6.15 13.60
CA THR A 22 11.47 4.83 13.01
C THR A 22 10.26 4.41 12.18
N LEU A 23 9.02 4.59 12.66
CA LEU A 23 7.82 4.22 11.90
C LEU A 23 7.73 4.96 10.56
N ARG A 24 7.93 6.30 10.56
CA ARG A 24 7.99 7.11 9.33
C ARG A 24 9.09 6.64 8.39
N GLY A 25 10.29 6.43 8.93
CA GLY A 25 11.44 5.99 8.16
C GLY A 25 11.22 4.64 7.48
N LEU A 26 10.64 3.67 8.20
CA LEU A 26 10.28 2.36 7.66
C LEU A 26 9.17 2.45 6.61
N HIS A 27 8.14 3.27 6.85
CA HIS A 27 7.01 3.45 5.95
C HIS A 27 7.45 4.02 4.61
N ARG A 28 8.24 5.11 4.64
CA ARG A 28 8.81 5.72 3.42
C ARG A 28 9.75 4.77 2.70
N ALA A 29 10.65 4.11 3.43
CA ALA A 29 11.57 3.14 2.85
C ALA A 29 10.83 2.00 2.13
N HIS A 30 9.75 1.48 2.72
CA HIS A 30 8.94 0.45 2.08
C HIS A 30 8.28 0.97 0.79
N LEU A 31 7.58 2.11 0.84
CA LEU A 31 6.88 2.68 -0.31
C LEU A 31 7.80 3.04 -1.49
N LEU A 32 9.06 3.39 -1.20
CA LEU A 32 10.07 3.75 -2.19
C LEU A 32 10.85 2.54 -2.74
N SER A 33 10.63 1.33 -2.23
CA SER A 33 11.43 0.15 -2.60
C SER A 33 10.61 -1.09 -2.96
N VAL A 34 9.41 -1.22 -2.41
CA VAL A 34 8.52 -2.37 -2.66
C VAL A 34 7.32 -1.86 -3.46
N PRO A 35 7.17 -2.28 -4.73
CA PRO A 35 6.05 -1.82 -5.55
C PRO A 35 4.74 -2.45 -5.10
N PHE A 36 3.65 -1.70 -5.25
CA PHE A 36 2.33 -2.29 -5.30
C PHE A 36 2.13 -2.97 -6.65
N GLU A 37 1.75 -4.24 -6.68
CA GLU A 37 1.55 -4.97 -7.93
C GLU A 37 0.56 -6.13 -7.80
N ASN A 38 -0.13 -6.44 -8.89
CA ASN A 38 -1.11 -7.53 -8.97
C ASN A 38 -0.71 -8.60 -10.02
N LEU A 39 0.57 -8.73 -10.32
CA LEU A 39 1.07 -9.48 -11.48
C LEU A 39 0.84 -10.99 -11.31
N ASP A 40 0.89 -11.50 -10.06
CA ASP A 40 0.60 -12.90 -9.77
C ASP A 40 -0.80 -13.34 -10.22
N ILE A 41 -1.79 -12.43 -10.18
CA ILE A 41 -3.16 -12.70 -10.65
C ILE A 41 -3.15 -13.06 -12.14
N SER A 42 -2.49 -12.24 -12.95
CA SER A 42 -2.37 -12.49 -14.40
C SER A 42 -1.55 -13.74 -14.73
N LEU A 43 -0.67 -14.17 -13.83
CA LEU A 43 0.13 -15.38 -13.95
C LEU A 43 -0.56 -16.63 -13.38
N GLY A 44 -1.79 -16.50 -12.85
CA GLY A 44 -2.52 -17.60 -12.20
C GLY A 44 -1.85 -18.11 -10.91
N ARG A 45 -0.98 -17.31 -10.30
CA ARG A 45 -0.30 -17.63 -9.05
C ARG A 45 -1.19 -17.22 -7.89
N GLN A 46 -1.55 -18.21 -7.07
CA GLN A 46 -2.44 -17.97 -5.94
C GLN A 46 -1.81 -17.06 -4.88
N ILE A 47 -2.55 -16.02 -4.49
CA ILE A 47 -2.25 -15.17 -3.36
C ILE A 47 -2.98 -15.73 -2.13
N LEU A 48 -2.21 -15.94 -1.07
CA LEU A 48 -2.68 -16.51 0.19
C LEU A 48 -2.56 -15.46 1.29
N CYS A 49 -3.63 -15.25 2.06
CA CYS A 49 -3.63 -14.41 3.26
C CYS A 49 -2.82 -15.05 4.40
N ASN A 50 -1.50 -15.10 4.24
CA ASN A 50 -0.58 -15.79 5.13
C ASN A 50 0.73 -15.00 5.26
N GLU A 51 1.10 -14.69 6.50
CA GLU A 51 2.27 -13.87 6.81
C GLU A 51 3.57 -14.40 6.21
N ASP A 52 3.84 -15.71 6.35
CA ASP A 52 5.06 -16.32 5.80
C ASP A 52 5.09 -16.26 4.27
N ALA A 53 3.95 -16.40 3.60
CA ALA A 53 3.85 -16.27 2.16
C ALA A 53 4.19 -14.83 1.71
N PHE A 54 3.67 -13.82 2.42
CA PHE A 54 3.97 -12.42 2.14
C PHE A 54 5.46 -12.11 2.30
N LEU A 55 6.06 -12.56 3.40
CA LEU A 55 7.48 -12.34 3.69
C LEU A 55 8.39 -13.01 2.64
N ARG A 56 8.10 -14.25 2.25
CA ARG A 56 8.85 -14.92 1.18
C ARG A 56 8.75 -14.18 -0.14
N LYS A 57 7.56 -13.69 -0.50
CA LYS A 57 7.36 -12.96 -1.76
C LYS A 57 8.10 -11.62 -1.75
N ILE A 58 7.86 -10.79 -0.73
CA ILE A 58 8.36 -9.42 -0.69
C ILE A 58 9.86 -9.36 -0.38
N VAL A 59 10.31 -10.14 0.61
CA VAL A 59 11.69 -10.07 1.10
C VAL A 59 12.61 -11.01 0.33
N GLU A 60 12.27 -12.30 0.21
CA GLU A 60 13.20 -13.29 -0.38
C GLU A 60 13.18 -13.26 -1.91
N ARG A 61 12.01 -13.05 -2.52
CA ARG A 61 11.85 -13.00 -3.99
C ARG A 61 11.89 -11.59 -4.57
N HIS A 62 12.09 -10.58 -3.72
CA HIS A 62 12.15 -9.16 -4.11
C HIS A 62 10.92 -8.66 -4.89
N ARG A 63 9.77 -9.33 -4.78
CA ARG A 63 8.53 -8.93 -5.44
C ARG A 63 7.80 -7.83 -4.67
N GLY A 64 6.76 -7.30 -5.30
CA GLY A 64 5.77 -6.48 -4.63
C GLY A 64 4.58 -7.31 -4.14
N GLY A 65 3.42 -6.69 -4.06
CA GLY A 65 2.13 -7.34 -3.88
C GLY A 65 1.02 -6.31 -3.82
N PHE A 66 -0.23 -6.73 -3.67
CA PHE A 66 -1.32 -5.78 -3.37
C PHE A 66 -1.51 -5.60 -1.85
N CYS A 67 -2.59 -4.93 -1.43
CA CYS A 67 -2.74 -4.40 -0.07
C CYS A 67 -2.52 -5.42 1.05
N TYR A 68 -3.06 -6.64 0.95
CA TYR A 68 -2.92 -7.67 1.99
C TYR A 68 -1.48 -8.13 2.16
N GLU A 69 -0.75 -8.30 1.06
CA GLU A 69 0.63 -8.78 1.07
C GLU A 69 1.56 -7.71 1.62
N MET A 70 1.41 -6.47 1.15
CA MET A 70 2.25 -5.34 1.57
C MET A 70 2.03 -4.99 3.04
N ASN A 71 0.78 -4.73 3.44
CA ASN A 71 0.48 -4.36 4.82
C ASN A 71 0.63 -5.55 5.79
N GLY A 72 0.42 -6.78 5.33
CA GLY A 72 0.68 -7.98 6.12
C GLY A 72 2.18 -8.16 6.43
N ALA A 73 3.04 -8.07 5.42
CA ALA A 73 4.49 -8.13 5.60
C ALA A 73 5.01 -6.97 6.46
N PHE A 74 4.48 -5.76 6.25
CA PHE A 74 4.87 -4.59 7.03
C PHE A 74 4.43 -4.71 8.50
N ALA A 75 3.24 -5.23 8.78
CA ALA A 75 2.79 -5.52 10.13
C ALA A 75 3.72 -6.53 10.84
N ALA A 76 4.16 -7.58 10.14
CA ALA A 76 5.10 -8.56 10.66
C ALA A 76 6.46 -7.93 11.03
N LEU A 77 6.97 -7.03 10.18
CA LEU A 77 8.16 -6.24 10.47
C LEU A 77 8.00 -5.41 11.74
N LEU A 78 6.96 -4.58 11.79
CA LEU A 78 6.70 -3.67 12.90
C LEU A 78 6.55 -4.43 14.23
N ARG A 79 5.78 -5.52 14.24
CA ARG A 79 5.61 -6.39 15.43
C ARG A 79 6.93 -6.99 15.89
N THR A 80 7.76 -7.47 14.96
CA THR A 80 9.07 -8.05 15.30
C THR A 80 10.03 -7.00 15.88
N ILE A 81 9.89 -5.73 15.47
CA ILE A 81 10.64 -4.60 16.06
C ILE A 81 10.12 -4.24 17.46
N GLY A 82 8.87 -4.57 17.77
CA GLY A 82 8.23 -4.33 19.07
C GLY A 82 7.11 -3.29 19.05
N PHE A 83 6.68 -2.81 17.87
CA PHE A 83 5.50 -1.96 17.78
C PHE A 83 4.24 -2.77 18.08
N GLU A 84 3.28 -2.15 18.76
CA GLU A 84 1.92 -2.68 18.88
C GLU A 84 1.14 -2.36 17.61
N VAL A 85 0.67 -3.40 16.90
CA VAL A 85 0.04 -3.27 15.58
C VAL A 85 -1.28 -4.02 15.51
N THR A 86 -2.33 -3.28 15.14
CA THR A 86 -3.67 -3.80 14.88
C THR A 86 -3.97 -3.73 13.38
N LEU A 87 -4.43 -4.85 12.79
CA LEU A 87 -4.91 -4.88 11.41
C LEU A 87 -6.34 -4.35 11.38
N LEU A 88 -6.63 -3.49 10.41
CA LEU A 88 -7.93 -2.87 10.21
C LEU A 88 -8.47 -3.24 8.83
N SER A 89 -9.76 -3.57 8.76
CA SER A 89 -10.47 -3.67 7.50
C SER A 89 -10.90 -2.28 7.04
N ALA A 90 -10.67 -2.00 5.77
CA ALA A 90 -11.08 -0.78 5.09
C ALA A 90 -11.89 -1.10 3.84
N ARG A 91 -12.64 -0.10 3.36
CA ARG A 91 -13.50 -0.15 2.17
C ARG A 91 -13.09 0.97 1.22
N VAL A 92 -12.81 0.64 -0.03
CA VAL A 92 -12.37 1.63 -1.04
C VAL A 92 -13.61 2.23 -1.73
N PRO A 93 -13.60 3.52 -2.11
CA PRO A 93 -14.72 4.15 -2.78
C PRO A 93 -14.86 3.62 -4.21
N ASN A 94 -16.11 3.33 -4.58
CA ASN A 94 -16.51 3.06 -5.95
C ASN A 94 -16.60 4.37 -6.75
N GLU A 95 -16.70 4.26 -8.07
CA GLU A 95 -16.86 5.42 -8.97
C GLU A 95 -18.09 6.29 -8.65
N ASP A 96 -19.14 5.70 -8.07
CA ASP A 96 -20.37 6.39 -7.65
C ASP A 96 -20.25 7.07 -6.27
N GLY A 97 -19.09 6.97 -5.61
CA GLY A 97 -18.82 7.56 -4.30
C GLY A 97 -19.33 6.77 -3.10
N SER A 98 -19.97 5.62 -3.32
CA SER A 98 -20.26 4.62 -2.28
C SER A 98 -18.99 3.88 -1.88
N TYR A 99 -18.97 3.23 -0.71
CA TYR A 99 -17.85 2.37 -0.33
C TYR A 99 -18.10 0.92 -0.74
N GLY A 100 -17.03 0.26 -1.19
CA GLY A 100 -16.98 -1.15 -1.51
C GLY A 100 -17.27 -2.08 -0.31
N PRO A 101 -17.13 -3.40 -0.50
CA PRO A 101 -17.43 -4.37 0.53
C PRO A 101 -16.44 -4.27 1.71
N GLU A 102 -16.78 -4.90 2.84
CA GLU A 102 -15.83 -5.07 3.94
C GLU A 102 -14.65 -5.95 3.51
N PHE A 103 -13.47 -5.72 4.09
CA PHE A 103 -12.20 -6.40 3.80
C PHE A 103 -11.58 -6.08 2.43
N ASP A 104 -12.13 -5.13 1.68
CA ASP A 104 -11.64 -4.68 0.37
C ASP A 104 -10.23 -4.08 0.43
N HIS A 105 -9.86 -3.49 1.57
CA HIS A 105 -8.50 -3.01 1.84
C HIS A 105 -8.04 -3.36 3.26
N LEU A 106 -6.74 -3.58 3.43
CA LEU A 106 -6.09 -3.77 4.73
C LEU A 106 -5.27 -2.53 5.06
N ALA A 107 -5.48 -1.94 6.23
CA ALA A 107 -4.64 -0.88 6.78
C ALA A 107 -4.18 -1.25 8.20
N LEU A 108 -3.23 -0.50 8.76
CA LEU A 108 -2.65 -0.79 10.07
C LEU A 108 -2.86 0.37 11.03
N ARG A 109 -3.29 0.08 12.25
CA ARG A 109 -3.12 0.97 13.40
C ARG A 109 -1.85 0.56 14.15
N VAL A 110 -1.02 1.55 14.47
CA VAL A 110 0.20 1.41 15.26
C VAL A 110 0.06 2.26 16.51
N ASP A 111 0.13 1.63 17.68
CA ASP A 111 0.00 2.31 18.96
C ASP A 111 1.37 2.74 19.51
N LEU A 112 1.51 4.05 19.74
CA LEU A 112 2.64 4.72 20.40
C LEU A 112 2.06 5.64 21.49
N ASP A 113 2.71 6.76 21.84
CA ASP A 113 2.12 7.80 22.70
C ASP A 113 0.76 8.29 22.19
N THR A 114 0.59 8.27 20.87
CA THR A 114 -0.68 8.45 20.17
C THR A 114 -0.83 7.38 19.09
N PRO A 115 -2.06 7.00 18.71
CA PRO A 115 -2.26 6.03 17.64
C PRO A 115 -1.97 6.64 16.26
N TRP A 116 -1.37 5.84 15.39
CA TRP A 116 -1.03 6.19 14.02
C TRP A 116 -1.67 5.19 13.05
N LEU A 117 -2.12 5.70 11.91
CA LEU A 117 -2.51 4.91 10.76
C LEU A 117 -1.32 4.77 9.82
N ALA A 118 -0.92 3.52 9.56
CA ALA A 118 0.11 3.16 8.60
C ALA A 118 -0.50 2.32 7.47
N ASP A 119 -0.07 2.58 6.25
CA ASP A 119 -0.56 1.91 5.07
C ASP A 119 0.45 2.01 3.93
N VAL A 120 1.14 0.90 3.68
CA VAL A 120 2.10 0.78 2.59
C VAL A 120 1.51 0.05 1.38
N GLY A 121 0.20 -0.23 1.39
CA GLY A 121 -0.45 -1.17 0.46
C GLY A 121 -1.61 -0.59 -0.35
N PHE A 122 -1.96 0.68 -0.22
CA PHE A 122 -3.06 1.30 -1.00
C PHE A 122 -2.67 1.66 -2.45
N GLY A 123 -1.38 1.64 -2.79
CA GLY A 123 -0.88 2.18 -4.05
C GLY A 123 -0.52 3.66 -3.92
N ASP A 124 -1.39 4.58 -4.37
CA ASP A 124 -1.17 6.03 -4.29
C ASP A 124 -1.88 6.69 -3.10
N SER A 125 -1.20 6.73 -1.95
CA SER A 125 -1.72 7.30 -0.69
C SER A 125 -0.73 8.27 -0.04
N PHE A 126 -0.66 8.27 1.29
CA PHE A 126 0.30 8.99 2.10
C PHE A 126 1.66 8.27 2.18
N LEU A 127 2.75 9.04 2.20
CA LEU A 127 4.13 8.55 2.34
C LEU A 127 4.56 8.37 3.80
N ASP A 128 3.97 9.17 4.68
CA ASP A 128 4.19 9.16 6.12
C ASP A 128 2.90 8.74 6.84
N PRO A 129 2.98 7.88 7.88
CA PRO A 129 1.84 7.49 8.70
C PRO A 129 1.06 8.71 9.18
N LEU A 130 -0.26 8.62 9.13
CA LEU A 130 -1.16 9.67 9.60
C LEU A 130 -1.41 9.49 11.09
N ARG A 131 -1.40 10.57 11.86
CA ARG A 131 -1.92 10.54 13.22
C ARG A 131 -3.40 10.17 13.15
N LEU A 132 -3.82 9.20 13.96
CA LEU A 132 -5.20 8.71 14.01
C LEU A 132 -6.05 9.65 14.87
N GLU A 133 -6.22 10.88 14.39
CA GLU A 133 -6.93 11.97 15.07
C GLU A 133 -7.86 12.65 14.06
N THR A 134 -9.14 12.79 14.44
CA THR A 134 -10.16 13.35 13.55
C THR A 134 -10.06 14.87 13.47
N GLY A 135 -10.31 15.44 12.28
CA GLY A 135 -10.38 16.88 12.08
C GLY A 135 -9.03 17.60 12.03
N VAL A 136 -7.92 16.86 12.06
CA VAL A 136 -6.57 17.41 11.90
C VAL A 136 -6.11 17.23 10.45
N GLU A 137 -5.75 18.34 9.81
CA GLU A 137 -5.10 18.34 8.49
C GLU A 137 -3.61 18.00 8.63
N GLN A 138 -3.14 17.08 7.79
CA GLN A 138 -1.78 16.53 7.83
C GLN A 138 -1.15 16.63 6.43
N THR A 139 -0.28 17.62 6.25
CA THR A 139 0.37 17.92 4.96
C THR A 139 1.63 17.10 4.77
N GLN A 140 1.77 16.48 3.60
CA GLN A 140 2.96 15.75 3.19
C GLN A 140 3.05 15.69 1.66
N ALA A 141 4.25 15.89 1.11
CA ALA A 141 4.54 15.78 -0.33
C ALA A 141 3.52 16.50 -1.25
N GLY A 142 3.16 17.75 -0.92
CA GLY A 142 2.23 18.56 -1.72
C GLY A 142 0.75 18.21 -1.57
N ARG A 143 0.42 17.23 -0.73
CA ARG A 143 -0.95 16.76 -0.45
C ARG A 143 -1.33 17.01 0.99
N ILE A 144 -2.62 17.20 1.23
CA ILE A 144 -3.22 17.38 2.55
C ILE A 144 -4.13 16.19 2.79
N PHE A 145 -3.97 15.53 3.94
CA PHE A 145 -4.80 14.42 4.37
C PHE A 145 -5.58 14.82 5.63
N ARG A 146 -6.80 14.30 5.76
CA ARG A 146 -7.57 14.40 7.01
C ARG A 146 -8.34 13.12 7.28
N ILE A 147 -8.51 12.82 8.56
CA ILE A 147 -9.38 11.73 9.02
C ILE A 147 -10.65 12.37 9.57
N LEU A 148 -11.79 11.85 9.16
CA LEU A 148 -13.11 12.32 9.58
C LEU A 148 -13.89 11.15 10.19
N GLY A 149 -14.72 11.45 11.19
CA GLY A 149 -15.60 10.49 11.83
C GLY A 149 -17.04 10.62 11.32
N SER A 150 -17.69 9.49 11.06
CA SER A 150 -19.12 9.42 10.74
C SER A 150 -19.70 8.08 11.15
N ASP A 151 -20.77 8.08 11.94
CA ASP A 151 -21.57 6.90 12.28
C ASP A 151 -20.76 5.67 12.75
N GLY A 152 -19.80 5.89 13.66
CA GLY A 152 -18.95 4.82 14.21
C GLY A 152 -17.85 4.32 13.26
N SER A 153 -17.69 4.95 12.10
CA SER A 153 -16.60 4.72 11.15
C SER A 153 -15.71 5.95 11.02
N LEU A 154 -14.50 5.71 10.54
CA LEU A 154 -13.54 6.73 10.14
C LEU A 154 -13.36 6.66 8.63
N HIS A 155 -13.07 7.80 8.00
CA HIS A 155 -12.67 7.83 6.59
C HIS A 155 -11.57 8.86 6.37
N ILE A 156 -10.78 8.60 5.33
CA ILE A 156 -9.67 9.46 4.94
C ILE A 156 -10.08 10.24 3.70
N GLU A 157 -9.79 11.52 3.70
CA GLU A 157 -9.83 12.34 2.51
C GLU A 157 -8.45 12.92 2.22
N ARG A 158 -8.19 13.11 0.93
CA ARG A 158 -6.95 13.70 0.40
C ARG A 158 -7.31 14.86 -0.51
N ALA A 159 -6.54 15.93 -0.48
CA ALA A 159 -6.58 16.99 -1.47
C ALA A 159 -5.16 17.37 -1.90
N GLU A 160 -4.99 17.79 -3.14
CA GLU A 160 -3.82 18.60 -3.53
C GLU A 160 -3.93 19.99 -2.86
N VAL A 161 -2.84 20.73 -2.69
CA VAL A 161 -2.90 22.09 -2.11
C VAL A 161 -3.82 22.97 -2.95
N ALA A 162 -4.87 23.52 -2.33
CA ALA A 162 -5.95 24.28 -2.97
C ALA A 162 -6.83 23.49 -3.97
N GLY A 163 -6.77 22.15 -3.94
CA GLY A 163 -7.64 21.25 -4.69
C GLY A 163 -8.92 20.87 -3.96
N SER A 164 -9.73 20.04 -4.60
CA SER A 164 -10.91 19.41 -4.00
C SER A 164 -10.53 18.19 -3.15
N TRP A 165 -11.33 17.92 -2.12
CA TRP A 165 -11.20 16.70 -1.32
C TRP A 165 -11.69 15.47 -2.09
N GLU A 166 -10.87 14.43 -2.10
CA GLU A 166 -11.14 13.11 -2.66
C GLU A 166 -11.19 12.08 -1.54
N LYS A 167 -12.26 11.27 -1.51
CA LYS A 167 -12.33 10.13 -0.60
C LYS A 167 -11.23 9.13 -0.94
N GLN A 168 -10.49 8.72 0.08
CA GLN A 168 -9.70 7.50 0.05
C GLN A 168 -10.61 6.42 0.68
N TYR A 169 -10.14 5.58 1.59
CA TYR A 169 -10.96 4.52 2.18
C TYR A 169 -11.66 4.90 3.49
N SER A 170 -12.71 4.14 3.82
CA SER A 170 -13.35 4.12 5.14
C SER A 170 -12.98 2.87 5.93
N PHE A 171 -12.95 2.96 7.26
CA PHE A 171 -12.55 1.86 8.14
C PHE A 171 -13.17 2.02 9.54
N THR A 172 -13.13 0.94 10.31
CA THR A 172 -13.43 0.97 11.75
C THR A 172 -12.18 0.60 12.54
N LEU A 173 -12.20 0.85 13.86
CA LEU A 173 -11.10 0.46 14.74
C LEU A 173 -11.21 -0.98 15.24
N GLN A 174 -12.11 -1.79 14.65
CA GLN A 174 -12.27 -3.18 15.02
C GLN A 174 -11.02 -3.98 14.63
N PRO A 175 -10.33 -4.64 15.59
CA PRO A 175 -9.19 -5.49 15.28
C PRO A 175 -9.61 -6.63 14.37
N ARG A 176 -8.82 -6.86 13.31
CA ARG A 176 -8.99 -7.96 12.36
C ARG A 176 -7.83 -8.93 12.42
N ARG A 177 -8.08 -10.14 11.94
CA ARG A 177 -7.08 -11.16 11.68
C ARG A 177 -6.81 -11.22 10.18
N ILE A 178 -5.60 -11.64 9.78
CA ILE A 178 -5.28 -11.73 8.35
C ILE A 178 -6.19 -12.75 7.63
N GLU A 179 -6.64 -13.78 8.34
CA GLU A 179 -7.55 -14.79 7.79
C GLU A 179 -8.94 -14.22 7.45
N ASP A 180 -9.38 -13.14 8.10
CA ASP A 180 -10.67 -12.49 7.83
C ASP A 180 -10.74 -11.95 6.38
N PHE A 181 -9.59 -11.64 5.80
CA PHE A 181 -9.47 -11.11 4.44
C PHE A 181 -9.47 -12.20 3.35
N ALA A 182 -9.39 -13.49 3.72
CA ALA A 182 -9.16 -14.58 2.76
C ALA A 182 -10.25 -14.67 1.68
N ALA A 183 -11.52 -14.46 2.05
CA ALA A 183 -12.64 -14.47 1.11
C ALA A 183 -12.56 -13.31 0.10
N MET A 184 -12.26 -12.10 0.57
CA MET A 184 -12.15 -10.92 -0.28
C MET A 184 -10.88 -10.97 -1.14
N CYS A 185 -9.77 -11.47 -0.60
CA CYS A 185 -8.57 -11.79 -1.36
C CYS A 185 -8.84 -12.79 -2.47
N HIS A 186 -9.66 -13.81 -2.22
CA HIS A 186 -10.09 -14.74 -3.28
C HIS A 186 -10.91 -14.02 -4.35
N TYR A 187 -11.89 -13.21 -3.96
CA TYR A 187 -12.67 -12.40 -4.89
C TYR A 187 -11.78 -11.51 -5.78
N HIS A 188 -10.83 -10.78 -5.18
CA HIS A 188 -9.95 -9.87 -5.92
C HIS A 188 -9.04 -10.56 -6.94
N GLN A 189 -8.67 -11.83 -6.71
CA GLN A 189 -7.79 -12.56 -7.62
C GLN A 189 -8.52 -13.46 -8.62
N THR A 190 -9.83 -13.69 -8.49
CA THR A 190 -10.58 -14.59 -9.38
C THR A 190 -11.81 -13.98 -10.05
N SER A 191 -12.43 -12.97 -9.44
CA SER A 191 -13.68 -12.42 -9.94
C SER A 191 -13.44 -11.53 -11.17
N PRO A 192 -14.20 -11.70 -12.27
CA PRO A 192 -14.16 -10.77 -13.40
C PRO A 192 -14.66 -9.36 -13.03
N ASP A 193 -15.35 -9.23 -11.88
CA ASP A 193 -15.83 -7.96 -11.37
C ASP A 193 -14.79 -7.20 -10.56
N SER A 194 -13.68 -7.84 -10.18
CA SER A 194 -12.59 -7.13 -9.52
C SER A 194 -11.75 -6.32 -10.50
N HIS A 195 -11.45 -5.08 -10.15
CA HIS A 195 -10.49 -4.26 -10.91
C HIS A 195 -9.12 -4.94 -11.05
N PHE A 196 -8.72 -5.76 -10.09
CA PHE A 196 -7.42 -6.44 -10.10
C PHE A 196 -7.30 -7.58 -11.12
N THR A 197 -8.41 -8.15 -11.61
CA THR A 197 -8.36 -9.18 -12.67
C THR A 197 -8.44 -8.57 -14.07
N ARG A 198 -8.81 -7.29 -14.18
CA ARG A 198 -9.07 -6.61 -15.45
C ARG A 198 -7.83 -5.99 -16.10
N LYS A 199 -6.81 -5.63 -15.30
CA LYS A 199 -5.58 -4.96 -15.77
C LYS A 199 -4.38 -5.35 -14.94
N ARG A 200 -3.20 -5.46 -15.58
CA ARG A 200 -1.91 -5.55 -14.88
C ARG A 200 -1.50 -4.17 -14.40
N LEU A 201 -1.10 -4.08 -13.15
CA LEU A 201 -0.66 -2.85 -12.50
C LEU A 201 0.60 -3.14 -11.67
N CYS A 202 1.59 -2.29 -11.82
CA CYS A 202 2.76 -2.21 -10.94
C CYS A 202 3.07 -0.73 -10.71
N THR A 203 3.07 -0.28 -9.46
CA THR A 203 3.30 1.13 -9.12
C THR A 203 4.22 1.27 -7.91
N ILE A 204 5.10 2.26 -7.96
CA ILE A 204 6.06 2.56 -6.90
C ILE A 204 6.11 4.07 -6.67
N ALA A 205 6.18 4.47 -5.41
CA ALA A 205 6.42 5.87 -5.08
C ALA A 205 7.88 6.23 -5.42
N THR A 206 8.11 7.50 -5.77
CA THR A 206 9.45 8.08 -5.88
C THR A 206 9.53 9.30 -4.97
N PRO A 207 10.73 9.82 -4.65
CA PRO A 207 10.85 11.01 -3.81
C PRO A 207 10.09 12.23 -4.39
N GLU A 208 10.01 12.33 -5.71
CA GLU A 208 9.37 13.42 -6.45
C GLU A 208 7.98 13.07 -7.01
N GLY A 209 7.46 11.87 -6.76
CA GLY A 209 6.16 11.45 -7.31
C GLY A 209 5.96 9.94 -7.35
N ARG A 210 5.71 9.40 -8.56
CA ARG A 210 5.28 8.01 -8.74
C ARG A 210 5.57 7.51 -10.14
N ILE A 211 5.92 6.23 -10.25
CA ILE A 211 5.97 5.54 -11.53
C ILE A 211 4.96 4.40 -11.50
N THR A 212 4.17 4.28 -12.56
CA THR A 212 3.11 3.27 -12.70
C THR A 212 3.18 2.63 -14.07
N LEU A 213 3.28 1.31 -14.10
CA LEU A 213 3.07 0.48 -15.27
C LEU A 213 1.65 -0.11 -15.21
N SER A 214 0.80 0.29 -16.14
CA SER A 214 -0.55 -0.25 -16.32
C SER A 214 -0.64 -0.91 -17.69
N ASP A 215 -0.71 -2.24 -17.72
CA ASP A 215 -0.57 -3.06 -18.92
C ASP A 215 0.62 -2.62 -19.78
N MET A 216 0.37 -2.06 -20.97
CA MET A 216 1.37 -1.58 -21.93
C MET A 216 1.65 -0.08 -21.79
N LYS A 217 1.31 0.55 -20.67
CA LYS A 217 1.43 2.00 -20.48
C LYS A 217 2.28 2.32 -19.26
N LEU A 218 3.40 2.98 -19.49
CA LEU A 218 4.23 3.56 -18.44
C LEU A 218 3.78 5.00 -18.18
N ILE A 219 3.54 5.32 -16.92
CA ILE A 219 3.13 6.63 -16.43
C ILE A 219 4.16 7.08 -15.41
N VAL A 220 4.77 8.23 -15.64
CA VAL A 220 5.71 8.86 -14.71
C VAL A 220 5.11 10.18 -14.27
N THR A 221 4.84 10.29 -12.97
CA THR A 221 4.46 11.56 -12.35
C THR A 221 5.65 12.09 -11.56
N ARG A 222 6.08 13.32 -11.86
CA ARG A 222 7.15 14.03 -11.16
C ARG A 222 6.75 15.47 -10.92
N ASP A 223 6.79 15.91 -9.67
CA ASP A 223 6.46 17.29 -9.27
C ASP A 223 5.08 17.76 -9.81
N GLY A 224 4.11 16.84 -9.81
CA GLY A 224 2.75 17.07 -10.34
C GLY A 224 2.62 16.98 -11.88
N ILE A 225 3.73 16.86 -12.61
CA ILE A 225 3.73 16.71 -14.06
C ILE A 225 3.63 15.23 -14.40
N LYS A 226 2.63 14.88 -15.22
CA LYS A 226 2.36 13.50 -15.65
C LYS A 226 2.79 13.30 -17.09
N GLU A 227 3.70 12.36 -17.31
CA GLU A 227 4.13 11.89 -18.62
C GLU A 227 3.68 10.45 -18.84
N GLU A 228 3.19 10.15 -20.04
CA GLU A 228 2.67 8.83 -20.38
C GLU A 228 3.34 8.33 -21.65
N ARG A 229 3.80 7.07 -21.62
CA ARG A 229 4.46 6.40 -22.74
C ARG A 229 3.83 5.04 -22.95
N LYS A 230 3.43 4.75 -24.19
CA LYS A 230 2.99 3.41 -24.60
C LYS A 230 4.24 2.56 -24.87
N LEU A 231 4.23 1.33 -24.35
CA LEU A 231 5.24 0.31 -24.62
C LEU A 231 4.83 -0.51 -25.84
N GLU A 232 5.82 -0.95 -26.61
CA GLU A 232 5.58 -1.58 -27.91
C GLU A 232 5.54 -3.11 -27.84
N SER A 233 6.10 -3.72 -26.79
CA SER A 233 6.16 -5.18 -26.65
C SER A 233 6.21 -5.65 -25.18
N GLU A 234 5.96 -6.95 -24.97
CA GLU A 234 6.07 -7.56 -23.64
C GLU A 234 7.52 -7.62 -23.16
N GLU A 235 8.51 -7.70 -24.06
CA GLU A 235 9.92 -7.59 -23.69
C GLU A 235 10.24 -6.22 -23.08
N GLU A 236 9.63 -5.16 -23.61
CA GLU A 236 9.75 -3.83 -23.03
C GLU A 236 9.07 -3.73 -21.66
N VAL A 237 7.90 -4.36 -21.48
CA VAL A 237 7.22 -4.49 -20.17
C VAL A 237 8.14 -5.17 -19.15
N GLN A 238 8.76 -6.30 -19.51
CA GLN A 238 9.69 -7.03 -18.63
C GLN A 238 10.92 -6.18 -18.29
N ALA A 239 11.49 -5.48 -19.28
CA ALA A 239 12.62 -4.59 -19.05
C ALA A 239 12.25 -3.46 -18.08
N VAL A 240 11.07 -2.85 -18.23
CA VAL A 240 10.56 -1.81 -17.32
C VAL A 240 10.33 -2.37 -15.90
N LEU A 241 9.70 -3.55 -15.77
CA LEU A 241 9.51 -4.22 -14.49
C LEU A 241 10.84 -4.42 -13.75
N MET A 242 11.85 -4.93 -14.44
CA MET A 242 13.17 -5.18 -13.85
C MET A 242 13.92 -3.89 -13.52
N GLN A 243 13.98 -2.93 -14.46
CA GLN A 243 14.81 -1.73 -14.32
C GLN A 243 14.21 -0.68 -13.38
N THR A 244 12.88 -0.59 -13.32
CA THR A 244 12.18 0.47 -12.57
C THR A 244 11.65 -0.02 -11.24
N PHE A 245 11.13 -1.25 -11.20
CA PHE A 245 10.43 -1.80 -10.04
C PHE A 245 11.23 -2.91 -9.34
N GLU A 246 12.38 -3.30 -9.88
CA GLU A 246 13.19 -4.44 -9.42
C GLU A 246 12.40 -5.75 -9.34
N VAL A 247 11.36 -5.88 -10.18
CA VAL A 247 10.46 -7.04 -10.23
C VAL A 247 10.86 -7.95 -11.39
N THR A 248 11.01 -9.24 -11.07
CA THR A 248 11.15 -10.31 -12.07
C THR A 248 9.96 -11.25 -11.97
N LEU A 249 9.32 -11.59 -13.10
CA LEU A 249 8.14 -12.45 -13.14
C LEU A 249 8.48 -13.94 -13.03
#